data_AF-A0A0X3XE26-F1
#
_entry.id   AF-A0A0X3XE26-F1
#
_cell.length_a   1.000
_cell.length_b   1.000
_cell.length_c   1.000
_cell.angle_alpha   90.00
_cell.angle_beta   90.00
_cell.angle_gamma   90.00
#
_symmetry.space_group_name_H-M   'P 1'
#
loop_
_entity.id
_entity.type
_entity.pdbx_description
1 polymer ?
#
loop_
_entity_poly.entity_id
_entity_poly.type
_entity_poly.pdbx_seq_one_letter_code
_entity_poly.pdbx_strand_id
1 'polypeptide(L)'
;MAGTDDDPRAAELRRAVARLRRDLAAHPAELPDRAIADDELAALDAMARTGAPELHRLSRSLLLIAGALGSVSALGSALTGVRAAIDQFNNVPQTGRGRD
;
A
#
# COMPACT_ATOMS: atom_id res chain seq x y z
N MET A 1 -11.95 4.86 22.78
CA MET A 1 -11.69 4.73 21.33
C MET A 1 -10.22 4.40 21.17
N ALA A 2 -9.87 3.13 20.96
CA ALA A 2 -8.51 2.77 20.56
C ALA A 2 -8.37 3.27 19.12
N GLY A 3 -7.78 4.45 19.00
CA GLY A 3 -7.66 5.17 17.75
C GLY A 3 -6.82 4.37 16.79
N THR A 4 -7.31 4.27 15.58
CA THR A 4 -6.67 3.95 14.31
C THR A 4 -5.18 4.31 14.15
N ASP A 5 -4.67 5.26 14.93
CA ASP A 5 -3.25 5.59 15.00
C ASP A 5 -2.39 4.56 15.75
N ASP A 6 -3.01 3.65 16.52
CA ASP A 6 -2.32 2.63 17.32
C ASP A 6 -2.11 1.30 16.56
N ASP A 7 -2.77 1.07 15.42
CA ASP A 7 -2.52 -0.17 14.66
C ASP A 7 -1.14 -0.08 13.98
N PRO A 8 -0.15 -0.88 14.42
CA PRO A 8 1.20 -0.82 13.86
C PRO A 8 1.23 -1.14 12.36
N ARG A 9 0.26 -1.91 11.87
CA ARG A 9 0.13 -2.25 10.44
C ARG A 9 -0.31 -1.03 9.62
N ALA A 10 -1.23 -0.24 10.16
CA ALA A 10 -1.67 1.01 9.54
C ALA A 10 -0.56 2.07 9.53
N ALA A 11 0.23 2.16 10.60
CA ALA A 11 1.40 3.03 10.64
C ALA A 11 2.46 2.63 9.60
N GLU A 12 2.74 1.34 9.45
CA GLU A 12 3.73 0.84 8.48
C GLU A 12 3.27 1.03 7.03
N LEU A 13 1.99 0.80 6.74
CA LEU A 13 1.41 1.06 5.42
C LEU A 13 1.52 2.54 5.03
N ARG A 14 1.20 3.45 5.95
CA ARG A 14 1.35 4.90 5.73
C ARG A 14 2.81 5.29 5.42
N ARG A 15 3.77 4.72 6.14
CA ARG A 15 5.21 4.96 5.88
C ARG A 15 5.63 4.46 4.51
N ALA A 16 5.21 3.27 4.12
CA ALA A 16 5.51 2.70 2.81
C ALA A 16 4.91 3.54 1.67
N VAL A 17 3.64 3.96 1.81
CA VAL A 17 2.96 4.85 0.85
C VAL A 17 3.67 6.20 0.75
N ALA A 18 4.01 6.82 1.87
CA ALA A 18 4.72 8.11 1.88
C ALA A 18 6.09 8.02 1.18
N ARG A 19 6.81 6.90 1.36
CA ARG A 19 8.07 6.65 0.65
C ARG A 19 7.85 6.51 -0.85
N LEU A 20 6.87 5.71 -1.27
CA LEU A 20 6.55 5.53 -2.69
C LEU A 20 6.17 6.87 -3.35
N ARG A 21 5.38 7.72 -2.68
CA ARG A 21 5.05 9.06 -3.18
C ARG A 21 6.27 9.97 -3.33
N ARG A 22 7.24 9.89 -2.40
CA ARG A 22 8.50 10.64 -2.52
C ARG A 22 9.35 10.15 -3.69
N ASP A 23 9.45 8.84 -3.87
CA ASP A 23 10.21 8.25 -4.99
C ASP A 23 9.55 8.60 -6.33
N LEU A 24 8.21 8.60 -6.39
CA LEU A 24 7.42 9.11 -7.52
C LEU A 24 7.66 10.60 -7.77
N ALA A 25 7.65 11.42 -6.71
CA ALA A 25 7.90 12.86 -6.80
C ALA A 25 9.29 13.17 -7.35
N ALA A 26 10.29 12.41 -6.91
CA ALA A 26 11.68 12.50 -7.34
C ALA A 26 11.95 11.86 -8.70
N HIS A 27 11.00 11.09 -9.26
CA HIS A 27 11.19 10.44 -10.54
C HIS A 27 11.06 11.45 -11.68
N PRO A 28 12.12 11.63 -12.52
CA PRO A 28 12.15 12.66 -13.56
C PRO A 28 11.36 12.27 -14.82
N ALA A 29 10.96 11.01 -14.97
CA ALA A 29 10.19 10.58 -16.13
C ALA A 29 8.73 11.04 -16.04
N GLU A 30 8.20 11.54 -17.14
CA GLU A 30 6.77 11.76 -17.31
C GLU A 30 6.08 10.41 -17.47
N LEU A 31 5.61 9.86 -16.33
CA LEU A 31 4.81 8.65 -16.33
C LEU A 31 3.39 9.02 -16.79
N PRO A 32 2.87 8.42 -17.87
CA PRO A 32 1.58 8.80 -18.45
C PRO A 32 0.43 8.69 -17.44
N ASP A 33 0.51 7.71 -16.53
CA ASP A 33 -0.51 7.46 -15.51
C ASP A 33 -0.06 7.91 -14.10
N ARG A 34 0.89 8.85 -14.00
CA ARG A 34 1.40 9.38 -12.71
C ARG A 34 0.30 9.92 -11.81
N ALA A 35 -0.62 10.70 -12.40
CA ALA A 35 -1.70 11.33 -11.67
C ALA A 35 -2.66 10.29 -11.07
N ILE A 36 -2.95 9.23 -11.83
CA ILE A 36 -3.77 8.10 -11.37
C ILE A 36 -3.07 7.38 -10.22
N ALA A 37 -1.76 7.14 -10.34
CA ALA A 37 -0.98 6.52 -9.28
C ALA A 37 -0.96 7.35 -7.98
N ASP A 38 -0.81 8.68 -8.05
CA ASP A 38 -0.81 9.54 -6.85
C ASP A 38 -2.20 9.60 -6.18
N ASP A 39 -3.28 9.63 -6.97
CA ASP A 39 -4.67 9.59 -6.45
C ASP A 39 -4.96 8.26 -5.73
N GLU A 40 -4.59 7.13 -6.34
CA GLU A 40 -4.71 5.82 -5.70
C GLU A 40 -3.85 5.71 -4.43
N LEU A 41 -2.64 6.30 -4.42
CA LEU A 41 -1.80 6.37 -3.21
C LEU A 41 -2.42 7.23 -2.11
N ALA A 42 -3.09 8.32 -2.46
CA ALA A 42 -3.82 9.16 -1.52
C ALA A 42 -5.03 8.40 -0.94
N ALA A 43 -5.75 7.64 -1.77
CA ALA A 43 -6.84 6.78 -1.31
C ALA A 43 -6.33 5.68 -0.36
N LEU A 44 -5.17 5.09 -0.65
CA LEU A 44 -4.51 4.09 0.19
C LEU A 44 -4.13 4.65 1.57
N ASP A 45 -3.57 5.86 1.61
CA ASP A 45 -3.25 6.56 2.86
C ASP A 45 -4.51 6.88 3.67
N ALA A 46 -5.58 7.34 3.00
CA ALA A 46 -6.86 7.61 3.66
C ALA A 46 -7.48 6.34 4.26
N MET A 47 -7.46 5.21 3.52
CA MET A 47 -7.94 3.92 4.02
C MET A 47 -7.10 3.40 5.19
N ALA A 48 -5.78 3.62 5.17
CA ALA A 48 -4.92 3.27 6.30
C ALA A 48 -5.26 4.10 7.55
N ARG A 49 -5.63 5.38 7.39
CA ARG A 49 -6.06 6.24 8.50
C ARG A 49 -7.42 5.87 9.10
N THR A 50 -8.30 5.21 8.34
CA THR A 50 -9.60 4.74 8.83
C THR A 50 -9.54 3.37 9.50
N GLY A 51 -8.43 2.63 9.37
CA GLY A 51 -8.05 1.45 10.18
C GLY A 51 -8.82 0.16 9.93
N ALA A 52 -9.80 0.19 9.03
CA ALA A 52 -10.43 -1.00 8.49
C ALA A 52 -10.33 -1.01 6.95
N PRO A 53 -9.11 -0.95 6.37
CA PRO A 53 -8.98 -1.04 4.92
C PRO A 53 -9.37 -2.43 4.44
N GLU A 54 -10.23 -2.51 3.41
CA GLU A 54 -10.61 -3.77 2.79
C GLU A 54 -9.43 -4.37 2.02
N LEU A 55 -8.99 -5.58 2.37
CA LEU A 55 -7.81 -6.23 1.76
C LEU A 55 -7.94 -6.35 0.22
N HIS A 56 -9.14 -6.64 -0.26
CA HIS A 56 -9.44 -6.71 -1.69
C HIS A 56 -9.22 -5.35 -2.37
N ARG A 57 -9.58 -4.26 -1.69
CA ARG A 57 -9.43 -2.89 -2.17
C ARG A 57 -7.96 -2.46 -2.17
N LEU A 58 -7.21 -2.76 -1.10
CA LEU A 58 -5.76 -2.53 -1.03
C LEU A 58 -5.02 -3.26 -2.16
N SER A 59 -5.34 -4.54 -2.38
CA SER A 59 -4.72 -5.35 -3.43
C SER A 59 -5.04 -4.83 -4.83
N ARG A 60 -6.29 -4.38 -5.04
CA ARG A 60 -6.72 -3.79 -6.31
C ARG A 60 -6.01 -2.46 -6.59
N SER A 61 -5.95 -1.55 -5.62
CA SER A 61 -5.24 -0.27 -5.77
C SER A 61 -3.75 -0.49 -6.04
N LEU A 62 -3.11 -1.47 -5.37
CA LEU A 62 -1.71 -1.81 -5.66
C LEU A 62 -1.51 -2.30 -7.10
N LEU A 63 -2.43 -3.10 -7.63
CA LEU A 63 -2.36 -3.55 -9.03
C LEU A 63 -2.56 -2.41 -10.03
N LEU A 64 -3.46 -1.46 -9.73
CA LEU A 64 -3.65 -0.26 -10.54
C LEU A 64 -2.39 0.61 -10.54
N ILE A 65 -1.80 0.85 -9.36
CA ILE A 65 -0.54 1.57 -9.22
C ILE A 65 0.58 0.85 -9.99
N ALA A 66 0.70 -0.48 -9.88
CA ALA A 66 1.71 -1.24 -10.61
C ALA A 66 1.51 -1.20 -12.14
N GLY A 67 0.25 -1.21 -12.61
CA GLY A 67 -0.08 -1.05 -14.03
C GLY A 67 0.22 0.35 -14.56
N ALA A 68 -0.09 1.38 -13.78
CA ALA A 68 0.13 2.80 -14.10
C ALA A 68 1.62 3.18 -14.09
N LEU A 69 2.41 2.62 -13.17
CA LEU A 69 3.83 2.89 -13.07
C LEU A 69 4.67 2.04 -14.02
N GLY A 70 4.14 0.90 -14.50
CA GLY A 70 4.89 -0.08 -15.31
C GLY A 70 6.03 -0.75 -14.52
N SER A 71 6.80 -1.62 -15.18
CA SER A 71 7.96 -2.34 -14.60
C SER A 71 9.17 -1.41 -14.33
N VAL A 72 8.96 -0.24 -13.73
CA VAL A 72 10.03 0.71 -13.39
C VAL A 72 10.81 0.16 -12.20
N SER A 73 11.99 -0.41 -12.46
CA SER A 73 12.83 -1.02 -11.43
C SER A 73 13.20 -0.06 -10.29
N ALA A 74 13.28 1.25 -10.56
CA ALA A 74 13.56 2.27 -9.54
C ALA A 74 12.45 2.39 -8.48
N LEU A 75 11.20 2.13 -8.86
CA LEU A 75 10.04 2.16 -7.96
C LEU A 75 9.76 0.77 -7.35
N GLY A 76 10.42 -0.28 -7.84
CA GLY A 76 10.23 -1.65 -7.41
C GLY A 76 10.44 -1.86 -5.92
N SER A 77 11.50 -1.29 -5.34
CA SER A 77 11.78 -1.42 -3.89
C SER A 77 10.69 -0.79 -3.02
N ALA A 78 10.19 0.40 -3.41
CA ALA A 78 9.12 1.08 -2.69
C ALA A 78 7.78 0.33 -2.84
N LEU A 79 7.46 -0.16 -4.04
CA LEU A 79 6.28 -1.00 -4.30
C LEU A 79 6.32 -2.31 -3.50
N THR A 80 7.48 -2.98 -3.40
CA THR A 80 7.65 -4.16 -2.54
C THR A 80 7.40 -3.82 -1.07
N GLY A 81 7.82 -2.65 -0.60
CA GLY A 81 7.52 -2.17 0.75
C GLY A 81 6.02 -2.03 1.01
N VAL A 82 5.27 -1.44 0.07
CA VAL A 82 3.81 -1.31 0.16
C VAL A 82 3.13 -2.69 0.14
N ARG A 83 3.57 -3.60 -0.75
CA ARG A 83 3.10 -4.98 -0.80
C ARG A 83 3.29 -5.70 0.53
N ALA A 84 4.48 -5.58 1.15
CA ALA A 84 4.78 -6.19 2.44
C ALA A 84 3.93 -5.61 3.57
N ALA A 85 3.66 -4.30 3.57
CA ALA A 85 2.76 -3.69 4.53
C ALA A 85 1.31 -4.18 4.39
N ILE A 86 0.82 -4.35 3.15
CA ILE A 86 -0.49 -4.93 2.88
C ILE A 86 -0.56 -6.39 3.34
N ASP A 87 0.50 -7.18 3.18
CA ASP A 87 0.56 -8.58 3.61
C ASP A 87 0.38 -8.73 5.14
N GLN A 88 0.81 -7.74 5.93
CA GLN A 88 0.59 -7.74 7.39
C GLN A 88 -0.91 -7.66 7.77
N PHE A 89 -1.77 -7.13 6.91
CA PHE A 89 -3.22 -7.18 7.09
C PHE A 89 -3.80 -8.55 6.72
N ASN A 90 -3.12 -9.31 5.86
CA ASN A 90 -3.47 -10.69 5.51
C ASN A 90 -2.98 -11.71 6.55
N ASN A 91 -1.93 -11.37 7.30
CA ASN A 91 -1.28 -12.24 8.29
C ASN A 91 -2.00 -12.31 9.66
N VAL A 92 -3.32 -12.15 9.70
CA VAL A 92 -4.07 -12.64 10.87
C VAL A 92 -3.90 -14.16 10.84
N PRO A 93 -3.24 -14.79 11.83
CA PRO A 93 -3.23 -16.23 11.91
C PRO A 93 -4.69 -16.66 12.02
N GLN A 94 -5.15 -17.39 11.01
CA GLN A 94 -6.35 -18.19 11.10
C GLN A 94 -6.06 -19.27 12.15
N THR A 95 -6.14 -18.90 13.43
CA THR A 95 -6.21 -19.84 14.54
C THR A 95 -7.48 -20.64 14.31
N GLY A 96 -7.34 -21.78 13.66
CA GLY A 96 -8.45 -22.66 13.32
C GLY A 96 -8.35 -23.26 11.92
N ARG A 97 -7.35 -24.12 11.68
CA ARG A 97 -7.63 -25.30 10.86
C ARG A 97 -6.78 -26.46 11.36
N GLY A 98 -7.50 -27.47 11.84
CA GLY A 98 -6.96 -28.63 12.53
C GLY A 98 -5.89 -29.37 11.74
N ARG A 99 -5.03 -30.03 12.50
CA ARG A 99 -4.48 -31.31 12.08
C ARG A 99 -4.58 -32.22 13.28
N ASP A 100 -5.55 -33.11 13.17
CA ASP A 100 -5.80 -34.29 13.99
C ASP A 100 -4.65 -35.30 13.81
#